data_AF-A0ABD0RZ20-F1
#
_entry.id   AF-A0ABD0RZ20-F1
#
_cell.length_a   1.000
_cell.length_b   1.000
_cell.length_c   1.000
_cell.angle_alpha   90.00
_cell.angle_beta   90.00
_cell.angle_gamma   90.00
#
_symmetry.space_group_name_H-M   'P 1'
#
loop_
_entity.id
_entity.type
_entity.pdbx_description
1 polymer ?
#
loop_
_entity_poly.entity_id
_entity_poly.type
_entity_poly.pdbx_seq_one_letter_code
_entity_poly.pdbx_strand_id
1 'polypeptide(L)'
;SSFTLEASAYALLALVKAQDFQSAAPIVNWLNNQKQSSGGYGTTQATIMVFQAVAEYRIQVKDIKQLDLELTIRVEGSRQPVVWKFDKENSHLTQTEK
;
A
#
# COMPACT_ATOMS: atom_id res chain seq x y z
N SER A 1 14.38 16.55 8.92
CA SER A 1 15.70 16.19 9.49
C SER A 1 15.73 14.68 9.78
N SER A 2 16.88 14.09 10.12
CA SER A 2 16.97 12.64 10.39
C SER A 2 16.05 12.20 11.56
N PHE A 3 15.91 13.04 12.59
CA PHE A 3 14.99 12.80 13.71
C PHE A 3 13.52 12.75 13.29
N THR A 4 13.10 13.55 12.30
CA THR A 4 11.73 13.48 11.76
C THR A 4 11.46 12.13 11.12
N LEU A 5 12.43 11.59 10.37
CA LEU A 5 12.30 10.31 9.68
C LEU A 5 12.16 9.16 10.66
N GLU A 6 12.98 9.17 11.70
CA GLU A 6 12.93 8.20 12.78
C GLU A 6 11.60 8.26 13.55
N ALA A 7 11.17 9.46 13.97
CA ALA A 7 9.90 9.65 14.68
C ALA A 7 8.70 9.20 13.83
N SER A 8 8.67 9.53 12.53
CA SER A 8 7.64 9.07 11.60
C SER A 8 7.67 7.54 11.39
N ALA A 9 8.85 6.92 11.40
CA ALA A 9 8.98 5.47 11.33
C ALA A 9 8.43 4.77 12.58
N TYR A 10 8.68 5.32 13.77
CA TYR A 10 8.07 4.83 15.01
C TYR A 10 6.55 4.99 15.01
N ALA A 11 6.04 6.14 14.55
CA ALA A 11 4.60 6.37 14.40
C ALA A 11 3.96 5.36 13.45
N LEU A 12 4.62 5.07 12.31
CA LEU A 12 4.18 4.05 11.37
C LEU A 12 4.13 2.66 12.02
N LEU A 13 5.18 2.25 12.75
CA LEU A 13 5.18 0.96 13.46
C LEU A 13 4.06 0.86 14.50
N ALA A 14 3.77 1.95 15.23
CA ALA A 14 2.69 1.98 16.20
C ALA A 14 1.32 1.78 15.52
N LEU A 15 1.06 2.47 14.41
CA LEU A 15 -0.18 2.34 13.65
C LEU A 15 -0.35 0.96 13.03
N VAL A 16 0.73 0.39 12.47
CA VAL A 16 0.74 -0.98 11.94
C VAL A 16 0.41 -1.99 13.06
N LYS A 17 1.03 -1.86 14.24
CA LYS A 17 0.71 -2.71 15.40
C LYS A 17 -0.73 -2.54 15.89
N ALA A 18 -1.29 -1.34 15.79
CA ALA A 18 -2.68 -1.06 16.10
C ALA A 18 -3.66 -1.50 14.98
N GLN A 19 -3.15 -2.05 13.87
CA GLN A 19 -3.90 -2.41 12.67
C GLN A 19 -4.67 -1.23 12.04
N ASP A 20 -4.26 0.00 12.30
CA ASP A 20 -4.82 1.21 11.66
C ASP A 20 -4.06 1.52 10.36
N PHE A 21 -4.33 0.71 9.34
CA PHE A 21 -3.65 0.82 8.05
C PHE A 21 -4.09 2.05 7.25
N GLN A 22 -5.30 2.56 7.49
CA GLN A 22 -5.80 3.75 6.85
C GLN A 22 -4.98 4.98 7.28
N SER A 23 -4.72 5.11 8.58
CA SER A 23 -3.85 6.17 9.11
C SER A 23 -2.37 5.95 8.80
N ALA A 24 -1.93 4.69 8.69
CA ALA A 24 -0.54 4.34 8.34
C ALA A 24 -0.18 4.65 6.87
N ALA A 25 -1.12 4.47 5.94
CA ALA A 25 -0.91 4.65 4.50
C ALA A 25 -0.25 5.99 4.09
N PRO A 26 -0.71 7.16 4.55
CA PRO A 26 -0.07 8.44 4.19
C PRO A 26 1.37 8.54 4.69
N ILE A 27 1.69 7.97 5.86
CA ILE A 27 3.05 8.02 6.44
C ILE A 27 4.01 7.17 5.60
N VAL A 28 3.58 5.99 5.15
CA VAL A 28 4.36 5.13 4.25
C VAL A 28 4.70 5.84 2.96
N ASN A 29 3.70 6.49 2.34
CA ASN A 29 3.90 7.24 1.10
C ASN A 29 4.88 8.40 1.29
N TRP A 30 4.72 9.15 2.38
CA TRP A 30 5.64 10.23 2.71
C TRP A 30 7.07 9.71 2.90
N LEU A 31 7.27 8.67 3.70
CA LEU A 31 8.60 8.07 3.97
C LEU A 31 9.28 7.56 2.70
N ASN A 32 8.55 6.93 1.79
CA ASN A 32 9.10 6.47 0.50
C ASN A 32 9.63 7.64 -0.35
N ASN A 33 9.04 8.82 -0.22
CA ASN A 33 9.46 10.03 -0.94
C ASN A 33 10.63 10.76 -0.27
N GLN A 34 11.05 10.37 0.95
CA GLN A 34 12.16 11.01 1.66
C GLN A 34 13.53 10.37 1.37
N LYS A 35 13.61 9.42 0.43
CA LYS A 35 14.85 8.74 0.07
C LYS A 35 15.85 9.75 -0.52
N GLN A 36 17.01 9.92 0.11
CA GLN A 36 18.06 10.79 -0.43
C GLN A 36 18.74 10.12 -1.64
N SER A 37 19.33 10.93 -2.51
CA SER A 37 20.01 10.51 -3.75
C SER A 37 21.17 9.51 -3.51
N SER A 38 21.74 9.47 -2.31
CA SER A 38 22.75 8.50 -1.86
C SER A 38 22.18 7.19 -1.30
N GLY A 39 20.85 7.01 -1.30
CA GLY A 39 20.17 5.77 -0.91
C GLY A 39 19.88 5.62 0.59
N GLY A 40 20.23 6.61 1.42
CA GLY A 40 20.01 6.61 2.88
C GLY A 40 19.10 7.74 3.39
N TYR A 41 18.87 7.77 4.70
CA TYR A 41 17.98 8.73 5.39
C TYR A 41 18.73 9.65 6.39
N GLY A 42 20.03 9.84 6.17
CA GLY A 42 20.90 10.75 6.93
C GLY A 42 21.63 10.14 8.13
N THR A 43 21.05 9.17 8.83
CA THR A 43 21.73 8.39 9.90
C THR A 43 21.40 6.91 9.78
N THR A 44 22.24 6.05 10.36
CA THR A 44 22.01 4.59 10.38
C THR A 44 20.71 4.25 11.09
N GLN A 45 20.42 4.87 12.23
CA GLN A 45 19.20 4.63 13.02
C GLN A 45 17.94 5.00 12.25
N ALA A 46 17.87 6.22 11.68
CA ALA A 46 16.73 6.63 10.86
C ALA A 46 16.57 5.72 9.62
N THR A 47 17.67 5.30 9.01
CA THR A 47 17.65 4.41 7.85
C THR A 47 17.07 3.05 8.21
N ILE A 48 17.55 2.42 9.28
CA ILE A 48 17.05 1.12 9.76
C ILE A 48 15.57 1.23 10.12
N MET A 49 15.18 2.27 10.87
CA MET A 49 13.81 2.43 11.34
C MET A 49 12.83 2.62 10.18
N VAL A 50 13.15 3.45 9.18
CA VAL A 50 12.29 3.64 8.00
C VAL A 50 12.14 2.35 7.21
N PHE A 51 13.23 1.61 6.99
CA PHE A 51 13.16 0.32 6.29
C PHE A 51 12.28 -0.69 7.04
N GLN A 52 12.49 -0.84 8.35
CA GLN A 52 11.71 -1.75 9.17
C GLN A 52 10.22 -1.39 9.16
N ALA A 53 9.89 -0.12 9.38
CA ALA A 53 8.50 0.35 9.44
C ALA A 53 7.75 0.15 8.11
N VAL A 54 8.39 0.47 6.98
CA VAL A 54 7.80 0.29 5.64
C VAL A 54 7.67 -1.19 5.28
N ALA A 55 8.63 -2.04 5.66
CA ALA A 55 8.55 -3.48 5.42
C ALA A 55 7.40 -4.13 6.20
N GLU A 56 7.30 -3.83 7.50
CA GLU A 56 6.22 -4.34 8.37
C GLU A 56 4.84 -3.95 7.85
N TYR A 57 4.64 -2.68 7.48
CA TYR A 57 3.39 -2.23 6.85
C TYR A 57 3.04 -3.06 5.61
N ARG A 58 4.01 -3.29 4.72
CA ARG A 58 3.78 -4.03 3.47
C ARG A 58 3.46 -5.50 3.69
N ILE A 59 4.06 -6.13 4.69
CA ILE A 59 3.76 -7.52 5.06
C ILE A 59 2.32 -7.62 5.55
N GLN A 60 1.95 -6.80 6.54
CA GLN A 60 0.62 -6.89 7.16
C GLN A 60 -0.52 -6.45 6.22
N VAL A 61 -0.32 -5.41 5.39
CA VAL A 61 -1.33 -4.99 4.41
C VAL A 61 -1.52 -6.02 3.29
N LYS A 62 -0.46 -6.76 2.91
CA LYS A 62 -0.61 -7.84 1.92
C LYS A 62 -1.47 -8.99 2.45
N ASP A 63 -1.37 -9.29 3.73
CA ASP A 63 -2.20 -10.32 4.37
C ASP A 63 -3.68 -9.90 4.42
N ILE A 64 -3.95 -8.59 4.54
CA ILE A 64 -5.32 -8.04 4.61
C ILE A 64 -5.94 -7.81 3.22
N LYS A 65 -5.14 -7.61 2.17
CA LYS A 65 -5.63 -7.53 0.79
C LYS A 65 -6.05 -8.93 0.30
N GLN A 66 -7.24 -9.36 0.71
CA GLN A 66 -8.07 -10.21 -0.14
C GLN A 66 -8.42 -9.35 -1.36
N LEU A 67 -7.84 -9.70 -2.52
CA LEU A 67 -8.25 -9.11 -3.77
C LEU A 67 -9.65 -9.66 -4.06
N ASP A 68 -10.66 -8.82 -3.86
CA ASP A 68 -12.05 -9.08 -4.21
C ASP A 68 -12.64 -7.77 -4.73
N LEU A 69 -12.57 -7.59 -6.05
CA LEU A 69 -13.01 -6.39 -6.75
C LEU A 69 -14.06 -6.78 -7.78
N GLU A 70 -15.28 -6.29 -7.61
CA GLU A 70 -16.36 -6.43 -8.59
C GLU A 70 -16.55 -5.10 -9.33
N LEU A 71 -16.35 -5.13 -10.65
CA LEU A 71 -16.55 -4.00 -11.56
C LEU A 71 -17.83 -4.21 -12.36
N THR A 72 -18.77 -3.29 -12.25
CA THR A 72 -20.01 -3.27 -13.04
C THR A 72 -19.90 -2.19 -14.12
N ILE A 73 -19.83 -2.60 -15.38
CA ILE A 73 -19.74 -1.73 -16.54
C ILE A 73 -21.13 -1.62 -17.17
N ARG A 74 -21.61 -0.38 -17.33
CA ARG A 74 -22.87 -0.07 -18.03
C ARG A 74 -22.55 0.65 -19.32
N VAL A 75 -22.94 0.05 -20.43
CA VAL A 75 -22.82 0.64 -21.77
C VAL A 75 -24.19 1.15 -22.19
N GLU A 76 -24.27 2.42 -22.59
CA GLU A 76 -25.51 2.99 -23.13
C GLU A 76 -25.94 2.20 -24.38
N GLY A 77 -27.19 1.70 -24.37
CA GLY A 77 -27.73 0.84 -25.42
C GLY A 77 -27.65 -0.67 -25.12
N SER A 78 -26.86 -1.10 -24.13
CA SER A 78 -26.93 -2.49 -23.64
C SER A 78 -28.13 -2.69 -22.70
N ARG A 79 -28.82 -3.82 -22.83
CA ARG A 79 -29.93 -4.19 -21.92
C ARG A 79 -29.44 -4.68 -20.56
N GLN A 80 -28.20 -5.17 -20.45
CA GLN A 80 -27.65 -5.77 -19.23
C GLN A 80 -26.24 -5.23 -18.96
N PRO A 81 -25.90 -4.93 -17.69
CA PRO A 81 -24.55 -4.53 -17.32
C PRO A 81 -23.58 -5.72 -17.44
N VAL A 82 -22.34 -5.42 -17.78
CA VAL A 82 -21.24 -6.39 -17.76
C VAL A 82 -20.63 -6.36 -16.36
N VAL A 83 -20.50 -7.53 -15.74
CA VAL A 83 -19.89 -7.66 -14.41
C VAL A 83 -18.59 -8.43 -14.55
N TRP A 84 -17.48 -7.79 -14.16
CA TRP A 84 -16.17 -8.39 -14.07
C TRP A 84 -15.77 -8.56 -12.61
N LYS A 85 -15.40 -9.77 -12.23
CA LYS A 85 -14.88 -10.08 -10.89
C LYS A 85 -13.39 -10.28 -10.97
N PHE A 86 -12.64 -9.59 -10.12
CA PHE A 86 -11.21 -9.73 -9.97
C PHE A 86 -10.91 -10.27 -8.57
N ASP A 87 -10.36 -11.48 -8.53
CA ASP A 87 -9.97 -12.19 -7.32
C ASP A 87 -8.50 -12.63 -7.42
N LYS A 88 -7.98 -13.26 -6.36
CA LYS A 88 -6.61 -13.80 -6.36
C LYS A 88 -6.37 -14.86 -7.44
N GLU A 89 -7.40 -15.57 -7.89
CA GLU A 89 -7.27 -16.65 -8.87
C GLU A 89 -7.13 -16.10 -10.30
N ASN A 90 -7.76 -14.95 -10.57
CA ASN A 90 -7.75 -14.31 -11.88
C ASN A 90 -6.94 -13.00 -11.95
N SER A 91 -6.11 -12.70 -10.94
CA SER A 91 -5.35 -11.45 -10.81
C SER A 91 -4.37 -11.14 -11.95
N HIS A 92 -4.08 -12.13 -12.80
CA HIS A 92 -3.19 -12.02 -13.96
C HIS A 92 -3.91 -12.25 -15.30
N LEU A 93 -5.24 -12.39 -15.30
CA LEU A 93 -6.03 -12.63 -16.50
C LEU A 93 -6.57 -11.32 -17.07
N THR A 94 -6.48 -11.17 -18.39
CA THR A 94 -7.12 -10.06 -19.12
C THR A 94 -8.58 -10.42 -19.39
N GLN A 95 -9.52 -9.57 -18.98
CA GLN A 95 -10.94 -9.70 -19.33
C GLN A 95 -11.28 -8.77 -20.50
N THR A 96 -11.92 -9.31 -21.53
CA THR A 96 -12.40 -8.57 -22.71
C THR A 96 -13.81 -9.05 -23.06
N GLU A 97 -14.71 -8.13 -23.39
CA GLU A 97 -16.01 -8.45 -23.96
C GLU A 97 -15.87 -8.76 -25.47
N LYS A 98 -16.66 -9.70 -25.99
CA LYS A 98 -16.67 -10.08 -27.42
C LYS A 98 -17.66 -9.24 -28.22
#